data_AF-A0A822IY73-F1
#
_entry.id   AF-A0A822IY73-F1
#
_cell.length_a   1.000
_cell.length_b   1.000
_cell.length_c   1.000
_cell.angle_alpha   90.00
_cell.angle_beta   90.00
_cell.angle_gamma   90.00
#
_symmetry.space_group_name_H-M   'P 1'
#
loop_
_entity.id
_entity.type
_entity.pdbx_description
1 polymer ?
#
loop_
_entity_poly.entity_id
_entity_poly.type
_entity_poly.pdbx_seq_one_letter_code
_entity_poly.pdbx_strand_id
1 'polypeptide(L)'
;MTASPIQTNTIKLAYADACKSGVDSWLFTDIWEGFRNKGTSTFIGFNRDVYTSETNTFTNYFGYYLKGGWTVNDAAYRADQRAGMNGAYTVYGDGNIKI
;
A
#
# COMPACT_ATOMS: atom_id res chain seq x y z
N MET A 1 13.55 0.53 35.98
CA MET A 1 13.71 0.99 34.59
C MET A 1 12.35 0.86 33.94
N THR A 2 11.60 1.96 33.84
CA THR A 2 10.32 1.99 33.13
C THR A 2 10.62 1.97 31.64
N ALA A 3 10.20 0.91 30.96
CA ALA A 3 10.24 0.87 29.50
C ALA A 3 9.50 2.10 28.97
N SER A 4 10.18 2.88 28.12
CA SER A 4 9.50 3.93 27.35
C SER A 4 8.34 3.29 26.59
N PRO A 5 7.14 3.89 26.58
CA PRO A 5 6.05 3.37 25.77
C PRO A 5 6.52 3.33 24.32
N ILE A 6 6.44 2.15 23.70
CA ILE A 6 6.64 1.99 22.26
C ILE A 6 5.67 2.98 21.62
N GLN A 7 6.18 3.97 20.88
CA GLN A 7 5.34 4.86 20.09
C GLN A 7 4.41 3.99 19.26
N THR A 8 3.12 4.05 19.58
CA THR A 8 2.08 3.31 18.87
C THR A 8 1.99 3.88 17.45
N ASN A 9 2.66 3.22 16.50
CA ASN A 9 2.34 3.12 15.08
C ASN A 9 1.31 4.15 14.57
N THR A 10 1.75 5.34 14.16
CA THR A 10 0.88 6.44 13.73
C THR A 10 0.39 6.34 12.29
N ILE A 11 1.09 5.58 11.43
CA ILE A 11 0.75 5.50 10.00
C ILE A 11 -0.08 4.24 9.75
N LYS A 12 -1.38 4.42 9.46
CA LYS A 12 -2.26 3.31 9.07
C LYS A 12 -1.87 2.71 7.71
N LEU A 13 -1.65 3.56 6.71
CA LEU A 13 -1.38 3.14 5.34
C LEU A 13 -0.25 3.94 4.72
N ALA A 14 0.72 3.26 4.14
CA ALA A 14 1.68 3.84 3.20
C ALA A 14 1.34 3.34 1.78
N TYR A 15 1.36 4.24 0.81
CA TYR A 15 1.12 3.92 -0.59
C TYR A 15 2.24 4.48 -1.46
N ALA A 16 2.84 3.61 -2.27
CA ALA A 16 3.93 3.96 -3.17
C ALA A 16 3.49 3.81 -4.63
N ASP A 17 3.05 4.92 -5.22
CA ASP A 17 2.80 5.04 -6.67
C ASP A 17 4.13 5.14 -7.43
N ALA A 18 4.82 4.01 -7.55
CA ALA A 18 6.07 3.91 -8.28
C ALA A 18 6.26 2.51 -8.86
N CYS A 19 7.03 2.42 -9.96
CA CYS A 19 7.38 1.15 -10.59
C CYS A 19 8.07 0.21 -9.59
N LYS A 20 7.62 -1.05 -9.56
CA LYS A 20 8.20 -2.12 -8.75
C LYS A 20 8.32 -1.81 -7.24
N SER A 21 7.51 -0.89 -6.71
CA SER A 21 7.54 -0.51 -5.28
C SER A 21 7.03 -1.59 -4.33
N GLY A 22 6.33 -2.60 -4.83
CA GLY A 22 5.82 -3.75 -4.09
C GLY A 22 6.51 -5.07 -4.47
N VAL A 23 7.70 -5.01 -5.08
CA VAL A 23 8.48 -6.21 -5.41
C VAL A 23 9.51 -6.46 -4.31
N ASP A 24 9.62 -7.71 -3.88
CA ASP A 24 10.71 -8.16 -3.02
C ASP A 24 12.01 -8.24 -3.82
N SER A 25 13.02 -7.49 -3.41
CA SER A 25 14.32 -7.39 -4.04
C SER A 25 15.41 -7.98 -3.14
N TRP A 26 16.03 -9.07 -3.60
CA TRP A 26 17.15 -9.70 -2.89
C TRP A 26 18.40 -8.83 -2.75
N LEU A 27 18.52 -7.75 -3.55
CA LEU A 27 19.71 -6.90 -3.63
C LEU A 27 19.57 -5.57 -2.87
N PHE A 28 18.37 -5.23 -2.39
CA PHE A 28 18.07 -3.94 -1.76
C PHE A 28 17.15 -4.14 -0.56
N THR A 29 17.13 -3.19 0.39
CA THR A 29 16.10 -3.20 1.43
C THR A 29 14.75 -2.93 0.78
N ASP A 30 13.81 -3.84 0.98
CA ASP A 30 12.46 -3.69 0.44
C ASP A 30 11.79 -2.45 1.02
N ILE A 31 11.19 -1.64 0.14
CA ILE A 31 10.56 -0.38 0.54
C ILE A 31 9.47 -0.65 1.59
N TRP A 32 8.69 -1.71 1.38
CA TRP A 32 7.63 -2.11 2.29
C TRP A 32 8.17 -2.49 3.67
N GLU A 33 9.31 -3.19 3.76
CA GLU A 33 9.95 -3.53 5.04
C GLU A 33 10.35 -2.28 5.81
N GLY A 34 10.89 -1.28 5.11
CA GLY A 34 11.23 0.02 5.70
C GLY A 34 10.03 0.67 6.39
N PHE A 35 8.88 0.73 5.71
CA PHE A 35 7.64 1.26 6.29
C PHE A 35 7.12 0.40 7.46
N ARG A 36 7.09 -0.93 7.29
CA ARG A 36 6.61 -1.86 8.32
C ARG A 36 7.44 -1.80 9.59
N ASN A 37 8.77 -1.77 9.47
CA ASN A 37 9.70 -1.66 10.60
C ASN A 37 9.62 -0.29 11.32
N LYS A 38 9.06 0.72 10.66
CA LYS A 38 8.78 2.04 11.24
C LYS A 38 7.35 2.18 11.78
N GLY A 39 6.60 1.09 11.84
CA GLY A 39 5.29 1.04 12.47
C GLY A 39 4.12 1.33 11.55
N THR A 40 4.29 1.22 10.22
CA THR A 40 3.15 1.29 9.30
C THR A 40 2.30 0.01 9.37
N SER A 41 0.98 0.13 9.56
CA SER A 41 0.09 -1.03 9.63
C SER A 41 -0.08 -1.75 8.29
N THR A 42 -0.10 -1.00 7.20
CA THR A 42 -0.29 -1.56 5.85
C THR A 42 0.48 -0.76 4.81
N PHE A 43 1.15 -1.45 3.89
CA PHE A 43 1.84 -0.85 2.75
C PHE A 43 1.23 -1.41 1.46
N ILE A 44 1.05 -0.57 0.45
CA ILE A 44 0.70 -0.98 -0.90
C ILE A 44 1.68 -0.40 -1.92
N GLY A 45 2.14 -1.25 -2.83
CA GLY A 45 3.05 -0.89 -3.92
C GLY A 45 2.79 -1.73 -5.16
N PHE A 46 3.40 -1.35 -6.28
CA PHE A 46 3.20 -2.00 -7.58
C PHE A 46 4.28 -3.06 -7.85
N ASN A 47 3.89 -4.16 -8.49
CA ASN A 47 4.73 -5.34 -8.72
C ASN A 47 5.46 -5.33 -10.07
N ARG A 48 5.21 -4.31 -10.89
CA ARG A 48 5.79 -4.17 -12.23
C ARG A 48 6.05 -2.70 -12.54
N ASP A 49 6.60 -2.46 -13.71
CA ASP A 49 6.60 -1.12 -14.29
C ASP A 49 5.16 -0.74 -14.63
N VAL A 50 4.78 0.48 -14.25
CA VAL A 50 3.42 1.01 -14.35
C VAL A 50 3.45 2.34 -15.09
N TYR A 51 2.42 2.60 -15.87
CA TYR A 51 2.30 3.83 -16.64
C TYR A 51 1.39 4.83 -15.94
N THR A 52 1.64 6.12 -16.13
CA THR A 52 0.86 7.20 -15.50
C THR A 52 -0.64 7.11 -15.82
N SER A 53 -1.01 6.58 -16.98
CA SER A 53 -2.41 6.33 -17.36
C SER A 53 -3.09 5.27 -16.48
N GLU A 54 -2.35 4.24 -16.07
CA GLU A 54 -2.82 3.18 -15.20
C GLU A 54 -2.89 3.68 -13.75
N THR A 55 -1.77 4.25 -13.26
CA THR A 55 -1.65 4.63 -11.85
C THR A 55 -2.54 5.80 -11.49
N ASN A 56 -2.73 6.80 -12.37
CA ASN A 56 -3.70 7.87 -12.11
C ASN A 56 -5.11 7.32 -11.88
N THR A 57 -5.53 6.36 -12.70
CA THR A 57 -6.86 5.73 -12.56
C THR A 57 -6.92 4.94 -11.25
N PHE A 58 -5.91 4.11 -10.98
CA PHE A 58 -5.83 3.32 -9.76
C PHE A 58 -5.85 4.20 -8.51
N THR A 59 -4.93 5.16 -8.39
CA THR A 59 -4.76 6.06 -7.25
C THR A 59 -6.04 6.83 -6.95
N ASN A 60 -6.72 7.36 -7.97
CA ASN A 60 -7.97 8.09 -7.79
C ASN A 60 -9.09 7.21 -7.23
N TYR A 61 -9.31 6.02 -7.81
CA TYR A 61 -10.35 5.11 -7.33
C TYR A 61 -10.01 4.49 -5.97
N PHE A 62 -8.74 4.17 -5.74
CA PHE A 62 -8.27 3.69 -4.45
C PHE A 62 -8.56 4.70 -3.35
N GLY A 63 -8.18 5.96 -3.55
CA GLY A 63 -8.49 7.06 -2.63
C GLY A 63 -9.99 7.28 -2.45
N TYR A 64 -10.79 7.15 -3.51
CA TYR A 64 -12.25 7.25 -3.44
C TYR A 64 -12.87 6.14 -2.57
N TYR A 65 -12.47 4.88 -2.76
CA TYR A 65 -12.98 3.76 -1.98
C TYR A 65 -12.53 3.82 -0.52
N LEU A 66 -11.28 4.20 -0.24
CA LEU A 66 -10.82 4.42 1.14
C LEU A 66 -11.67 5.47 1.86
N LYS A 67 -11.95 6.61 1.21
CA LYS A 67 -12.85 7.65 1.75
C LYS A 67 -14.28 7.14 1.99
N GLY A 68 -14.71 6.14 1.22
CA GLY A 68 -15.99 5.45 1.39
C GLY A 68 -16.01 4.42 2.53
N GLY A 69 -14.94 4.27 3.31
CA GLY A 69 -14.88 3.34 4.45
C GLY A 69 -14.65 1.88 4.07
N TRP A 70 -14.15 1.64 2.85
CA TRP A 70 -13.72 0.31 2.41
C TRP A 70 -12.40 -0.09 3.07
N THR A 71 -12.15 -1.40 3.15
CA THR A 71 -10.83 -1.89 3.59
C THR A 71 -9.77 -1.60 2.52
N VAL A 72 -8.49 -1.62 2.90
CA VAL A 72 -7.39 -1.44 1.93
C VAL A 72 -7.44 -2.49 0.83
N ASN A 73 -7.69 -3.76 1.16
CA ASN A 73 -7.81 -4.85 0.19
C ASN A 73 -8.98 -4.61 -0.78
N ASP A 74 -10.17 -4.28 -0.28
CA ASP A 74 -11.33 -4.06 -1.14
C ASP A 74 -11.16 -2.82 -2.03
N ALA A 75 -10.59 -1.75 -1.48
CA ALA A 75 -10.32 -0.52 -2.22
C ALA A 75 -9.30 -0.78 -3.34
N ALA A 76 -8.22 -1.50 -3.07
CA ALA A 76 -7.19 -1.82 -4.05
C ALA A 76 -7.74 -2.75 -5.14
N TYR A 77 -8.51 -3.78 -4.78
CA TYR A 77 -9.15 -4.68 -5.72
C TYR A 77 -10.11 -3.94 -6.66
N ARG A 78 -10.96 -3.06 -6.13
CA ARG A 78 -11.89 -2.28 -6.96
C ARG A 78 -11.17 -1.24 -7.81
N ALA A 79 -10.11 -0.61 -7.30
CA ALA A 79 -9.29 0.31 -8.06
C ALA A 79 -8.57 -0.39 -9.24
N ASP A 80 -8.04 -1.59 -9.00
CA ASP A 80 -7.44 -2.46 -10.02
C ASP A 80 -8.42 -2.79 -11.15
N GLN A 81 -9.66 -3.16 -10.81
CA GLN A 81 -10.71 -3.41 -11.80
C GLN A 81 -11.03 -2.17 -12.65
N ARG A 82 -10.89 -0.95 -12.09
CA ARG A 82 -11.12 0.30 -12.82
C ARG A 82 -9.93 0.69 -13.70
N ALA A 83 -8.73 0.44 -13.22
CA ALA A 83 -7.49 0.76 -13.93
C ALA A 83 -7.07 -0.30 -14.95
N GLY A 84 -7.65 -1.51 -14.87
CA GLY A 84 -7.27 -2.64 -15.73
C GLY A 84 -5.86 -3.16 -15.43
N MET A 85 -5.40 -3.01 -14.19
CA MET A 85 -4.01 -3.31 -13.83
C MET A 85 -3.75 -4.81 -13.58
N ASN A 86 -4.79 -5.64 -13.49
CA ASN A 86 -4.76 -7.10 -13.40
C ASN A 86 -3.88 -7.62 -12.25
N GLY A 87 -4.06 -7.08 -11.05
CA GLY A 87 -3.32 -7.51 -9.86
C GLY A 87 -1.85 -7.07 -9.86
N ALA A 88 -1.52 -5.97 -10.53
CA ALA A 88 -0.17 -5.42 -10.59
C ALA A 88 0.32 -4.76 -9.27
N TYR A 89 -0.26 -5.09 -8.12
CA TYR A 89 0.06 -4.53 -6.81
C TYR A 89 0.13 -5.62 -5.74
N THR A 90 0.84 -5.32 -4.65
CA THR A 90 0.87 -6.15 -3.45
C THR A 90 0.47 -5.30 -2.25
N VAL A 91 -0.31 -5.90 -1.34
CA VAL A 91 -0.63 -5.34 -0.03
C VAL A 91 0.17 -6.10 1.02
N TYR A 92 1.05 -5.40 1.72
CA TYR A 92 1.83 -5.91 2.83
C TYR A 92 1.24 -5.44 4.16
N GLY A 93 1.13 -6.34 5.13
CA GLY A 93 0.54 -6.04 6.45
C GLY A 93 -0.96 -6.29 6.52
N ASP A 94 -1.70 -5.49 7.28
CA ASP A 94 -3.12 -5.72 7.53
C ASP A 94 -4.00 -5.04 6.47
N GLY A 95 -4.27 -5.75 5.38
CA GLY A 95 -5.14 -5.24 4.31
C GLY A 95 -6.61 -5.03 4.71
N ASN A 96 -7.04 -5.47 5.90
CA ASN A 96 -8.43 -5.35 6.35
C ASN A 96 -8.72 -4.06 7.12
N ILE A 97 -7.71 -3.21 7.32
CA ILE A 97 -7.91 -1.92 7.99
C ILE A 97 -8.74 -0.95 7.15
N LYS A 98 -9.44 -0.06 7.85
CA LYS A 98 -10.11 1.12 7.28
C LYS A 98 -9.33 2.38 7.67
N ILE A 99 -9.27 3.35 6.76
CA ILE A 99 -8.47 4.58 6.94
C ILE A 99 -9.31 5.71 7.49
#